data_AF-A0A3Q1FRC2-F1
#
_entry.id   AF-A0A3Q1FRC2-F1
#
_cell.length_a   1.000
_cell.length_b   1.000
_cell.length_c   1.000
_cell.angle_alpha   90.00
_cell.angle_beta   90.00
_cell.angle_gamma   90.00
#
_symmetry.space_group_name_H-M   'P 1'
#
loop_
_entity.id
_entity.type
_entity.pdbx_description
1 polymer ?
#
loop_
_entity_poly.entity_id
_entity_poly.type
_entity_poly.pdbx_seq_one_letter_code
_entity_poly.pdbx_strand_id
1 'polypeptide(L)'
;MDPDYLKLWLETFISSYERCLDVDFEKLEEVPPVLTLLPDNILQVLRHQLLQCVQKASDGLEPEQQNLALLLLKFLIIICRNLSNVEEIGTCSYINHIITMTTLYIQQLKSKTKEKEMADQSQAEEFVRHALAFCESLYDPYHNWRHRTFTGNIPESFFPLFQTHFCLNDCK
;
A
#
# COMPACT_ATOMS: atom_id res chain seq x y z
N MET A 1 -21.64 -0.66 -1.21
CA MET A 1 -21.26 -1.34 0.04
C MET A 1 -21.38 -0.32 1.16
N ASP A 2 -21.98 -0.70 2.29
CA ASP A 2 -22.07 0.16 3.47
C ASP A 2 -20.65 0.44 4.06
N PRO A 3 -20.33 1.66 4.55
CA PRO A 3 -18.99 2.00 5.03
C PRO A 3 -18.51 1.15 6.21
N ASP A 4 -19.39 0.82 7.16
CA ASP A 4 -19.01 0.02 8.33
C ASP A 4 -18.76 -1.44 7.93
N TYR A 5 -19.60 -1.96 7.03
CA TYR A 5 -19.39 -3.28 6.45
C TYR A 5 -18.08 -3.36 5.65
N LEU A 6 -17.78 -2.33 4.84
CA LEU A 6 -16.52 -2.27 4.08
C LEU A 6 -15.31 -2.29 5.02
N LYS A 7 -15.36 -1.51 6.11
CA LYS A 7 -14.27 -1.46 7.09
C LYS A 7 -14.03 -2.83 7.73
N LEU A 8 -15.08 -3.50 8.21
CA LEU A 8 -14.97 -4.83 8.79
C LEU A 8 -14.43 -5.86 7.79
N TRP A 9 -14.89 -5.78 6.54
CA TRP A 9 -14.40 -6.66 5.47
C TRP A 9 -12.91 -6.43 5.20
N LEU A 10 -12.47 -5.16 5.13
CA LEU A 10 -11.06 -4.80 4.96
C LEU A 10 -10.20 -5.33 6.10
N GLU A 11 -10.63 -5.13 7.35
CA GLU A 11 -9.91 -5.63 8.53
C GLU A 11 -9.76 -7.15 8.50
N THR A 12 -10.83 -7.87 8.16
CA THR A 12 -10.82 -9.33 8.04
C THR A 12 -9.89 -9.81 6.91
N PHE A 13 -9.94 -9.14 5.76
CA PHE A 13 -9.09 -9.45 4.62
C PHE A 13 -7.61 -9.21 4.97
N ILE A 14 -7.29 -8.03 5.52
CA ILE A 14 -5.92 -7.66 5.89
C ILE A 14 -5.34 -8.63 6.91
N SER A 15 -6.12 -9.02 7.92
CA SER A 15 -5.65 -9.98 8.94
C SER A 15 -5.24 -11.32 8.33
N SER A 16 -5.90 -11.74 7.24
CA SER A 16 -5.56 -12.98 6.53
C SER A 16 -4.22 -12.91 5.78
N TYR A 17 -3.69 -11.71 5.53
CA TYR A 17 -2.49 -11.46 4.74
C TYR A 17 -1.46 -10.56 5.45
N GLU A 18 -1.46 -10.52 6.79
CA GLU A 18 -0.54 -9.67 7.58
C GLU A 18 0.93 -9.84 7.20
N ARG A 19 1.32 -11.05 6.76
CA ARG A 19 2.69 -11.34 6.32
C ARG A 19 3.14 -10.50 5.11
N CYS A 20 2.20 -10.02 4.29
CA CYS A 20 2.50 -9.18 3.14
C CYS A 20 2.77 -7.71 3.53
N LEU A 21 2.50 -7.31 4.77
CA LEU A 21 2.65 -5.95 5.27
C LEU A 21 3.97 -5.72 6.03
N ASP A 22 5.03 -6.43 5.66
CA ASP A 22 6.36 -6.21 6.23
C ASP A 22 6.96 -4.89 5.74
N VAL A 23 6.64 -3.81 6.45
CA VAL A 23 7.09 -2.43 6.16
C VAL A 23 8.53 -2.15 6.58
N ASP A 24 9.12 -2.99 7.43
CA ASP A 24 10.48 -2.83 7.94
C ASP A 24 11.52 -3.65 7.16
N PHE A 25 11.08 -4.37 6.11
CA PHE A 25 11.92 -5.16 5.20
C PHE A 25 12.70 -6.27 5.90
N GLU A 26 12.25 -6.73 7.07
CA GLU A 26 12.98 -7.67 7.91
C GLU A 26 12.86 -9.12 7.42
N LYS A 27 11.83 -9.43 6.63
CA LYS A 27 11.48 -10.81 6.27
C LYS A 27 11.50 -11.01 4.76
N LEU A 28 12.11 -12.12 4.36
CA LEU A 28 11.92 -12.70 3.05
C LEU A 28 10.65 -13.54 3.01
N GLU A 29 9.79 -13.26 2.06
CA GLU A 29 8.64 -14.10 1.75
C GLU A 29 9.08 -15.17 0.72
N GLU A 30 9.12 -16.45 1.11
CA GLU A 30 9.58 -17.52 0.22
C GLU A 30 8.58 -17.88 -0.88
N VAL A 31 7.29 -17.67 -0.63
CA VAL A 31 6.18 -18.04 -1.52
C VAL A 31 5.21 -16.86 -1.64
N PRO A 32 4.92 -16.36 -2.85
CA PRO A 32 3.94 -15.29 -3.04
C PRO A 32 2.57 -15.66 -2.47
N PRO A 33 1.81 -14.68 -1.95
CA PRO A 33 0.52 -14.95 -1.34
C PRO A 33 -0.51 -15.40 -2.39
N VAL A 34 -1.27 -16.45 -2.06
CA VAL A 34 -2.43 -16.85 -2.86
C VAL A 34 -3.61 -15.99 -2.42
N LEU A 35 -3.92 -14.97 -3.23
CA LEU A 35 -5.02 -14.05 -2.95
C LEU A 35 -6.37 -14.71 -3.20
N THR A 36 -7.30 -14.49 -2.28
CA THR A 36 -8.71 -14.83 -2.46
C THR A 36 -9.32 -13.97 -3.55
N LEU A 37 -10.36 -14.50 -4.22
CA LEU A 37 -11.10 -13.73 -5.21
C LEU A 37 -11.72 -12.50 -4.55
N LEU A 38 -11.46 -11.36 -5.16
CA LEU A 38 -12.00 -10.08 -4.72
C LEU A 38 -13.48 -9.96 -5.10
N PRO A 39 -14.32 -9.32 -4.26
CA PRO A 39 -15.69 -9.02 -4.63
C PRO A 39 -15.76 -8.14 -5.88
N ASP A 40 -16.80 -8.31 -6.68
CA ASP A 40 -17.03 -7.48 -7.87
C ASP A 40 -17.04 -5.99 -7.52
N ASN A 41 -16.40 -5.18 -8.35
CA ASN A 41 -16.29 -3.73 -8.21
C ASN A 41 -15.60 -3.23 -6.93
N ILE A 42 -14.96 -4.11 -6.13
CA ILE A 42 -14.32 -3.67 -4.88
C ILE A 42 -13.28 -2.58 -5.15
N LEU A 43 -12.48 -2.72 -6.21
CA LEU A 43 -11.49 -1.72 -6.60
C LEU A 43 -12.18 -0.36 -6.83
N GLN A 44 -13.24 -0.31 -7.65
CA GLN A 44 -14.00 0.93 -7.85
C GLN A 44 -14.50 1.55 -6.53
N VAL A 45 -15.00 0.73 -5.59
CA VAL A 45 -15.43 1.20 -4.27
C VAL A 45 -14.26 1.79 -3.49
N LEU A 46 -13.11 1.11 -3.43
CA LEU A 46 -11.92 1.57 -2.72
C LEU A 46 -11.38 2.87 -3.31
N ARG A 47 -11.39 3.01 -4.64
CA ARG A 47 -10.99 4.25 -5.32
C ARG A 47 -11.84 5.43 -4.87
N HIS A 48 -13.15 5.22 -4.76
CA HIS A 48 -14.07 6.25 -4.32
C HIS A 48 -13.83 6.62 -2.85
N GLN A 49 -13.63 5.62 -1.98
CA GLN A 49 -13.30 5.86 -0.58
C GLN A 49 -11.99 6.63 -0.42
N LEU A 50 -10.96 6.27 -1.19
CA LEU A 50 -9.67 6.95 -1.15
C LEU A 50 -9.76 8.39 -1.65
N LEU A 51 -10.57 8.65 -2.68
CA LEU A 51 -10.87 10.02 -3.11
C LEU A 51 -11.56 10.82 -1.99
N GLN A 52 -12.51 10.22 -1.28
CA GLN A 52 -13.16 10.85 -0.13
C GLN A 52 -12.15 11.15 0.99
N CYS A 53 -11.20 10.26 1.26
CA CYS A 53 -10.10 10.52 2.20
C CYS A 53 -9.34 11.81 1.83
N VAL A 54 -8.93 11.91 0.56
CA VAL A 54 -8.18 13.06 0.04
C VAL A 54 -9.00 14.34 0.14
N GLN A 55 -10.28 14.30 -0.24
CA GLN A 55 -11.15 15.46 -0.26
C GLN A 55 -11.44 15.99 1.14
N LYS A 56 -11.68 15.12 2.12
CA LYS A 56 -11.94 15.53 3.51
C LYS A 56 -10.68 15.99 4.22
N ALA A 57 -9.50 15.52 3.81
CA ALA A 57 -8.25 15.90 4.42
C ALA A 57 -7.92 17.40 4.28
N SER A 58 -8.55 18.13 3.35
CA SER A 58 -8.41 19.59 3.25
C SER A 58 -8.97 20.33 4.48
N ASP A 59 -9.96 19.73 5.16
CA ASP A 59 -10.62 20.30 6.33
C ASP A 59 -9.97 19.82 7.64
N GLY A 60 -8.99 18.92 7.54
CA GLY A 60 -8.31 18.25 8.65
C GLY A 60 -8.44 16.73 8.56
N LEU A 61 -7.38 16.02 8.96
CA LEU A 61 -7.37 14.55 8.97
C LEU A 61 -7.99 14.02 10.27
N GLU A 62 -9.29 13.74 10.28
CA GLU A 62 -9.96 13.11 11.42
C GLU A 62 -9.45 11.68 11.66
N PRO A 63 -9.37 11.20 12.92
CA PRO A 63 -8.83 9.87 13.24
C PRO A 63 -9.50 8.72 12.50
N GLU A 64 -10.83 8.76 12.33
CA GLU A 64 -11.57 7.75 11.58
C GLU A 64 -11.16 7.72 10.11
N GLN A 65 -10.96 8.92 9.54
CA GLN A 65 -10.55 9.08 8.15
C GLN A 65 -9.12 8.60 7.92
N GLN A 66 -8.23 8.85 8.89
CA GLN A 66 -6.86 8.35 8.90
C GLN A 66 -6.84 6.81 8.97
N ASN A 67 -7.64 6.22 9.86
CA ASN A 67 -7.74 4.77 10.00
C ASN A 67 -8.26 4.12 8.72
N LEU A 68 -9.31 4.67 8.11
CA LEU A 68 -9.82 4.17 6.83
C LEU A 68 -8.76 4.27 5.73
N ALA A 69 -8.07 5.42 5.60
CA ALA A 69 -7.02 5.59 4.60
C ALA A 69 -5.89 4.56 4.77
N LEU A 70 -5.50 4.26 6.01
CA LEU A 70 -4.50 3.25 6.30
C LEU A 70 -4.97 1.83 5.95
N LEU A 71 -6.22 1.48 6.25
CA LEU A 71 -6.81 0.19 5.85
C LEU A 71 -6.85 0.05 4.32
N LEU A 72 -7.26 1.10 3.60
CA LEU A 72 -7.25 1.11 2.13
C LEU A 72 -5.85 0.91 1.58
N LEU A 73 -4.84 1.59 2.15
CA LEU A 73 -3.44 1.46 1.74
C LEU A 73 -2.90 0.05 2.01
N LYS A 74 -3.15 -0.51 3.21
CA LYS A 74 -2.79 -1.89 3.56
C LYS A 74 -3.40 -2.90 2.59
N PHE A 75 -4.67 -2.73 2.24
CA PHE A 75 -5.31 -3.56 1.24
C PHE A 75 -4.64 -3.45 -0.14
N LEU A 76 -4.32 -2.24 -0.59
CA LEU A 76 -3.64 -2.01 -1.87
C LEU A 76 -2.27 -2.70 -1.93
N ILE A 77 -1.48 -2.66 -0.84
CA ILE A 77 -0.20 -3.38 -0.75
C ILE A 77 -0.41 -4.88 -1.02
N ILE A 78 -1.37 -5.50 -0.31
CA ILE A 78 -1.65 -6.93 -0.41
C ILE A 78 -2.07 -7.32 -1.82
N ILE A 79 -3.00 -6.59 -2.43
CA ILE A 79 -3.51 -6.96 -3.76
C ILE A 79 -2.51 -6.71 -4.88
N CYS A 80 -1.59 -5.74 -4.71
CA CYS A 80 -0.48 -5.50 -5.62
C CYS A 80 0.52 -6.66 -5.67
N ARG A 81 0.48 -7.61 -4.72
CA ARG A 81 1.25 -8.88 -4.79
C ARG A 81 0.76 -9.81 -5.91
N ASN A 82 -0.33 -9.47 -6.59
CA ASN A 82 -0.80 -10.13 -7.80
C ASN A 82 -0.71 -9.17 -8.99
N LEU A 83 0.11 -9.53 -9.99
CA LEU A 83 0.40 -8.70 -11.15
C LEU A 83 -0.86 -8.24 -11.91
N SER A 84 -1.91 -9.07 -12.00
CA SER A 84 -3.13 -8.68 -12.70
C SER A 84 -3.83 -7.48 -12.05
N ASN A 85 -3.68 -7.29 -10.74
CA ASN A 85 -4.22 -6.11 -10.05
C ASN A 85 -3.34 -4.87 -10.27
N VAL A 86 -2.04 -5.06 -10.48
CA VAL A 86 -1.07 -3.97 -10.66
C VAL A 86 -1.37 -3.18 -11.93
N GLU A 87 -1.76 -3.84 -13.02
CA GLU A 87 -2.13 -3.16 -14.26
C GLU A 87 -3.31 -2.19 -14.06
N GLU A 88 -4.35 -2.63 -13.35
CA GLU A 88 -5.53 -1.79 -13.06
C GLU A 88 -5.20 -0.65 -12.09
N ILE A 89 -4.43 -0.94 -11.04
CA ILE A 89 -4.06 0.06 -10.01
C ILE A 89 -3.09 1.10 -10.61
N GLY A 90 -2.15 0.64 -11.43
CA GLY A 90 -1.09 1.43 -12.05
C GLY A 90 -1.59 2.42 -13.09
N THR A 91 -2.70 2.12 -13.75
CA THR A 91 -3.32 2.96 -14.79
C THR A 91 -4.40 3.90 -14.24
N CYS A 92 -4.77 3.75 -12.96
CA CYS A 92 -5.88 4.48 -12.35
C CYS A 92 -5.41 5.55 -11.35
N SER A 93 -6.35 6.31 -10.79
CA SER A 93 -6.05 7.46 -9.91
C SER A 93 -5.56 7.09 -8.51
N TYR A 94 -5.40 5.80 -8.17
CA TYR A 94 -4.97 5.37 -6.83
C TYR A 94 -3.61 5.95 -6.45
N ILE A 95 -2.63 5.86 -7.35
CA ILE A 95 -1.27 6.36 -7.11
C ILE A 95 -1.32 7.84 -6.73
N ASN A 96 -2.07 8.64 -7.51
CA ASN A 96 -2.20 10.07 -7.24
C ASN A 96 -2.85 10.33 -5.87
N HIS A 97 -3.93 9.62 -5.53
CA HIS A 97 -4.57 9.79 -4.22
C HIS A 97 -3.64 9.40 -3.06
N ILE A 98 -2.90 8.29 -3.19
CA ILE A 98 -1.91 7.87 -2.18
C ILE A 98 -0.81 8.92 -2.04
N ILE A 99 -0.21 9.39 -3.14
CA ILE A 99 0.81 10.45 -3.12
C ILE A 99 0.30 11.71 -2.42
N THR A 100 -0.93 12.15 -2.72
CA THR A 100 -1.54 13.30 -2.06
C THR A 100 -1.69 13.06 -0.56
N MET A 101 -2.25 11.92 -0.13
CA MET A 101 -2.37 11.58 1.29
C MET A 101 -1.01 11.53 1.98
N THR A 102 -0.02 10.86 1.40
CA THR A 102 1.34 10.78 1.94
C THR A 102 1.97 12.16 2.10
N THR A 103 1.74 13.07 1.14
CA THR A 103 2.22 14.45 1.22
C THR A 103 1.63 15.18 2.43
N LEU A 104 0.33 15.01 2.68
CA LEU A 104 -0.35 15.60 3.84
C LEU A 104 0.22 15.05 5.17
N TYR A 105 0.42 13.74 5.28
CA TYR A 105 1.04 13.14 6.47
C TYR A 105 2.48 13.61 6.69
N ILE A 106 3.28 13.75 5.62
CA ILE A 106 4.65 14.32 5.73
C ILE A 106 4.60 15.78 6.20
N GLN A 107 3.62 16.57 5.77
CA GLN A 107 3.45 17.95 6.23
C GLN A 107 3.11 18.00 7.72
N GLN A 108 2.22 17.12 8.20
CA GLN A 108 1.91 16.99 9.62
C GLN A 108 3.14 16.65 10.46
N LEU A 109 4.00 15.74 9.97
CA LEU A 109 5.25 15.38 10.64
C LEU A 109 6.22 16.57 10.77
N LYS A 110 6.13 17.59 9.91
CA LYS A 110 7.03 18.74 9.88
C LYS A 110 6.58 19.91 10.78
N SER A 111 5.31 20.03 11.14
CA SER A 111 4.72 21.25 11.75
C SER A 111 4.70 21.31 13.30
N LYS A 112 5.62 20.65 14.02
CA LYS A 112 5.46 20.19 15.42
C LYS A 112 5.58 21.18 16.61
N THR A 113 4.76 20.96 17.67
CA THR A 113 4.81 21.40 19.10
C THR A 113 4.48 20.26 20.14
N LYS A 114 5.36 20.09 21.13
CA LYS A 114 5.74 18.87 21.89
C LYS A 114 4.78 17.82 22.51
N GLU A 115 3.49 18.00 22.81
CA GLU A 115 2.80 17.04 23.75
C GLU A 115 1.54 16.32 23.24
N LYS A 116 0.67 16.95 22.44
CA LYS A 116 -0.51 16.26 21.86
C LYS A 116 -0.14 15.33 20.68
N GLU A 117 1.12 15.39 20.27
CA GLU A 117 1.60 14.97 18.95
C GLU A 117 2.24 13.58 18.86
N MET A 118 2.56 12.92 19.97
CA MET A 118 3.27 11.62 19.89
C MET A 118 2.41 10.52 19.24
N ALA A 119 1.11 10.48 19.55
CA ALA A 119 0.18 9.51 18.94
C ALA A 119 -0.05 9.81 17.45
N ASP A 120 -0.28 11.07 17.11
CA ASP A 120 -0.48 11.54 15.74
C ASP A 120 0.79 11.33 14.89
N GLN A 121 1.97 11.52 15.49
CA GLN A 121 3.25 11.22 14.86
C GLN A 121 3.39 9.72 14.55
N SER A 122 3.01 8.84 15.47
CA SER A 122 3.06 7.40 15.24
C SER A 122 2.18 6.97 14.06
N GLN A 123 0.97 7.53 13.95
CA GLN A 123 0.06 7.22 12.84
C GLN A 123 0.55 7.78 11.50
N ALA A 124 1.06 9.01 11.48
CA ALA A 124 1.60 9.61 10.27
C ALA A 124 2.85 8.87 9.76
N GLU A 125 3.75 8.48 10.66
CA GLU A 125 4.90 7.64 10.32
C GLU A 125 4.46 6.27 9.81
N GLU A 126 3.49 5.62 10.46
CA GLU A 126 2.94 4.34 10.02
C GLU A 126 2.38 4.45 8.59
N PHE A 127 1.60 5.48 8.29
CA PHE A 127 1.05 5.68 6.95
C PHE A 127 2.16 5.87 5.91
N VAL A 128 3.18 6.67 6.20
CA VAL A 128 4.31 6.90 5.29
C VAL A 128 5.09 5.61 5.04
N ARG A 129 5.36 4.79 6.07
CA ARG A 129 6.02 3.48 5.90
C ARG A 129 5.21 2.55 5.00
N HIS A 130 3.90 2.49 5.20
CA HIS A 130 3.01 1.70 4.33
C HIS A 130 2.95 2.26 2.90
N ALA A 131 3.05 3.58 2.71
CA ALA A 131 3.06 4.17 1.37
C ALA A 131 4.32 3.76 0.59
N LEU A 132 5.46 3.64 1.27
CA LEU A 132 6.69 3.10 0.68
C LEU A 132 6.55 1.62 0.32
N ALA A 133 5.99 0.80 1.22
CA ALA A 133 5.71 -0.61 0.94
C ALA A 133 4.69 -0.79 -0.22
N PHE A 134 3.76 0.14 -0.38
CA PHE A 134 2.85 0.17 -1.53
C PHE A 134 3.60 0.47 -2.82
N CYS A 135 4.47 1.48 -2.84
CA CYS A 135 5.33 1.74 -3.99
C CYS A 135 6.16 0.50 -4.34
N GLU A 136 6.78 -0.14 -3.35
CA GLU A 136 7.49 -1.40 -3.56
C GLU A 136 6.58 -2.46 -4.17
N SER A 137 5.40 -2.72 -3.62
CA SER A 137 4.53 -3.78 -4.13
C SER A 137 3.95 -3.48 -5.52
N LEU A 138 3.74 -2.20 -5.84
CA LEU A 138 3.26 -1.77 -7.16
C LEU A 138 4.31 -1.99 -8.23
N TYR A 139 5.57 -1.79 -7.86
CA TYR A 139 6.69 -1.77 -8.77
C TYR A 139 7.45 -3.12 -8.79
N ASP A 140 7.60 -3.79 -7.66
CA ASP A 140 8.12 -5.14 -7.54
C ASP A 140 7.13 -6.06 -6.80
N PRO A 141 6.02 -6.48 -7.46
CA PRO A 141 4.97 -7.34 -6.90
C PRO A 141 5.43 -8.66 -6.27
N TYR A 142 6.68 -9.08 -6.54
CA TYR A 142 7.26 -10.31 -6.04
C TYR A 142 8.42 -10.07 -5.05
N HIS A 143 8.71 -8.82 -4.70
CA HIS A 143 9.84 -8.43 -3.83
C HIS A 143 11.17 -9.03 -4.29
N ASN A 144 11.38 -9.14 -5.60
CA ASN A 144 12.59 -9.69 -6.16
C ASN A 144 13.86 -8.94 -5.73
N TRP A 145 13.79 -7.61 -5.53
CA TRP A 145 14.95 -6.86 -5.03
C TRP A 145 15.32 -7.29 -3.60
N ARG A 146 14.34 -7.61 -2.74
CA ARG A 146 14.59 -8.20 -1.41
C ARG A 146 15.26 -9.56 -1.58
N HIS A 147 14.73 -10.44 -2.44
CA HIS A 147 15.39 -11.74 -2.70
C HIS A 147 16.84 -11.56 -3.15
N ARG A 148 17.12 -10.58 -4.01
CA ARG A 148 18.48 -10.28 -4.46
C ARG A 148 19.38 -9.78 -3.33
N THR A 149 18.90 -8.92 -2.44
CA THR A 149 19.71 -8.39 -1.32
C THR A 149 20.01 -9.46 -0.28
N PHE A 150 19.04 -10.31 0.04
CA PHE A 150 19.22 -11.35 1.07
C PHE A 150 19.88 -12.63 0.57
N THR A 151 19.64 -13.04 -0.68
CA THR A 151 20.12 -14.34 -1.22
C THR A 151 21.19 -14.20 -2.31
N GLY A 152 21.40 -12.99 -2.86
CA GLY A 152 22.31 -12.75 -3.98
C GLY A 152 21.76 -13.17 -5.35
N ASN A 153 20.61 -13.84 -5.42
CA ASN A 153 20.01 -14.36 -6.66
C ASN A 153 18.50 -14.01 -6.73
N ILE A 154 17.93 -14.07 -7.93
CA ILE A 154 16.48 -13.94 -8.16
C ILE A 154 15.98 -15.31 -8.66
N PRO A 155 14.92 -15.90 -8.08
CA PRO A 155 14.39 -17.18 -8.54
C PRO A 155 13.94 -17.13 -10.01
N GLU A 156 14.21 -18.20 -10.77
CA GLU A 156 14.00 -18.21 -12.22
C GLU A 156 12.54 -17.95 -12.65
N SER A 157 11.60 -18.37 -11.80
CA SER A 157 10.16 -18.15 -11.98
C SER A 157 9.74 -16.69 -12.03
N PHE A 158 10.59 -15.76 -11.54
CA PHE A 158 10.28 -14.33 -11.51
C PHE A 158 10.96 -13.52 -12.63
N PHE A 159 11.89 -14.11 -13.40
CA PHE A 159 12.58 -13.39 -14.49
C PHE A 159 11.68 -12.89 -15.63
N PRO A 160 10.65 -13.64 -16.09
CA PRO A 160 9.75 -13.17 -17.15
C PRO A 160 8.99 -11.89 -16.76
N LEU A 161 8.71 -11.72 -15.47
CA LEU A 161 7.94 -10.61 -14.89
C LEU A 161 8.83 -9.37 -14.66
N PHE A 162 10.13 -9.59 -14.41
CA PHE A 162 11.14 -8.55 -14.31
C PHE A 162 11.37 -7.82 -15.65
N GLN A 163 11.25 -8.53 -16.78
CA GLN A 163 11.50 -7.98 -18.11
C GLN A 163 10.33 -7.15 -18.67
N THR A 164 9.10 -7.43 -18.25
CA THR A 164 7.91 -6.80 -18.83
C THR A 164 7.48 -5.51 -18.16
N HIS A 165 7.75 -5.31 -16.87
CA HIS A 165 7.13 -4.21 -16.11
C HIS A 165 8.10 -3.30 -15.34
N PHE A 166 9.41 -3.62 -15.30
CA PHE A 166 10.39 -2.77 -14.64
C PHE A 166 11.47 -2.22 -15.55
N CYS A 167 11.54 -0.89 -15.61
CA CYS A 167 12.59 -0.10 -16.24
C CYS A 167 13.97 -0.45 -15.65
N LEU A 168 14.65 -1.44 -16.23
CA LEU A 168 16.09 -1.64 -16.10
C LEU A 168 16.84 -1.42 -17.42
N ASN A 169 16.20 -0.75 -18.39
CA ASN A 169 16.92 -0.27 -19.57
C ASN A 169 17.84 0.93 -19.27
N ASP A 170 17.76 1.55 -18.09
CA ASP A 170 18.57 2.73 -17.71
C ASP A 170 19.62 2.47 -16.61
N CYS A 171 19.91 1.21 -16.24
CA CYS A 171 21.11 0.87 -15.49
C CYS A 171 22.11 0.13 -16.38
N LYS A 172 22.69 0.86 -17.33
CA LYS A 172 23.96 0.53 -17.98
C LYS A 172 24.92 1.71 -17.86
#